data_AF-A0A7X0X074-F1
#
_entry.id   AF-A0A7X0X074-F1
#
_cell.length_a   1.000
_cell.length_b   1.000
_cell.length_c   1.000
_cell.angle_alpha   90.00
_cell.angle_beta   90.00
_cell.angle_gamma   90.00
#
_symmetry.space_group_name_H-M   'P 1'
#
loop_
_entity.id
_entity.type
_entity.pdbx_description
1 polymer ?
#
loop_
_entity_poly.entity_id
_entity_poly.type
_entity_poly.pdbx_seq_one_letter_code
_entity_poly.pdbx_strand_id
1 'polypeptide(L)'
;MKRLEVKDYYSADIADLEDFSPDDVNNFYFHLEFNINEVSDERSSIFSVVVATPYSLNQRKINVKTSKTKFLVVNQFDWNEIKNKIKRITEDCQCDYSNIEVLLDYFNWEYE
;
A
#
# COMPACT_ATOMS: atom_id res chain seq x y z
N MET A 1 -17.81 15.47 -7.65
CA MET A 1 -16.56 15.15 -6.95
C MET A 1 -16.04 13.87 -7.56
N LYS A 2 -14.80 13.88 -8.05
CA LYS A 2 -14.19 12.71 -8.69
C LYS A 2 -13.71 11.76 -7.59
N ARG A 3 -14.17 10.51 -7.60
CA ARG A 3 -13.88 9.53 -6.55
C ARG A 3 -12.73 8.64 -6.99
N LEU A 4 -11.75 8.43 -6.12
CA LEU A 4 -10.68 7.46 -6.33
C LEU A 4 -11.11 6.07 -5.82
N GLU A 5 -10.65 5.02 -6.48
CA GLU A 5 -10.88 3.62 -6.13
C GLU A 5 -9.55 2.84 -6.21
N VAL A 6 -9.39 1.85 -5.33
CA VAL A 6 -8.22 0.95 -5.29
C VAL A 6 -8.63 -0.42 -5.80
N LYS A 7 -7.85 -1.00 -6.73
CA LYS A 7 -8.09 -2.30 -7.37
C LYS A 7 -6.80 -3.08 -7.54
N ASP A 8 -6.95 -4.34 -7.97
CA ASP A 8 -5.89 -5.18 -8.52
C ASP A 8 -4.64 -5.29 -7.63
N TYR A 9 -4.84 -5.70 -6.38
CA TYR A 9 -3.74 -5.95 -5.46
C TYR A 9 -2.87 -7.11 -5.96
N TYR A 10 -1.56 -6.90 -5.98
CA TYR A 10 -0.59 -7.89 -6.42
C TYR A 10 0.69 -7.80 -5.58
N SER A 11 1.36 -8.95 -5.38
CA SER A 11 2.67 -9.01 -4.75
C SER A 11 3.51 -10.08 -5.45
N ALA A 12 4.77 -9.76 -5.75
CA ALA A 12 5.73 -10.75 -6.22
C ALA A 12 6.18 -11.72 -5.11
N ASP A 13 5.98 -11.34 -3.84
CA ASP A 13 6.41 -12.12 -2.66
C ASP A 13 5.33 -13.12 -2.21
N ILE A 14 4.06 -12.90 -2.57
CA ILE A 14 2.90 -13.67 -2.10
C ILE A 14 2.04 -14.07 -3.29
N ALA A 15 1.91 -15.39 -3.52
CA ALA A 15 1.20 -15.93 -4.68
C ALA A 15 -0.33 -15.71 -4.64
N ASP A 16 -0.94 -15.80 -3.46
CA ASP A 16 -2.37 -15.58 -3.26
C ASP A 16 -2.60 -14.73 -2.01
N LEU A 17 -2.85 -13.43 -2.20
CA LEU A 17 -3.03 -12.48 -1.10
C LEU A 17 -4.30 -12.72 -0.28
N GLU A 18 -5.36 -13.28 -0.87
CA GLU A 18 -6.64 -13.48 -0.17
C GLU A 18 -6.55 -14.67 0.80
N ASP A 19 -5.81 -15.71 0.43
CA ASP A 19 -5.62 -16.92 1.26
C ASP A 19 -4.27 -16.95 1.99
N PHE A 20 -3.43 -15.93 1.83
CA PHE A 20 -2.12 -15.86 2.50
C PHE A 20 -2.26 -15.64 4.00
N SER A 21 -1.43 -16.37 4.75
CA SER A 21 -1.15 -16.11 6.15
C SER A 21 0.34 -16.36 6.39
N PRO A 22 1.10 -15.43 6.98
CA PRO A 22 2.50 -15.64 7.30
C PRO A 22 2.66 -16.65 8.45
N ASP A 23 3.81 -17.31 8.53
CA ASP A 23 4.16 -18.21 9.65
C ASP A 23 4.12 -17.50 11.01
N ASP A 24 4.44 -16.20 11.03
CA ASP A 24 4.33 -15.32 12.18
C ASP A 24 3.63 -14.01 11.78
N VAL A 25 2.42 -13.82 12.29
CA VAL A 25 1.60 -12.61 12.04
C VAL A 25 2.26 -11.32 12.52
N ASN A 26 3.22 -11.39 13.44
CA ASN A 26 3.97 -10.22 13.91
C ASN A 26 5.29 -10.01 13.15
N ASN A 27 5.66 -10.89 12.22
CA ASN A 27 6.93 -10.83 11.49
C ASN A 27 6.74 -11.11 10.00
N PHE A 28 6.27 -10.10 9.27
CA PHE A 28 6.18 -10.15 7.82
C PHE A 28 6.67 -8.85 7.19
N TYR A 29 7.08 -8.97 5.93
CA TYR A 29 7.61 -7.89 5.11
C TYR A 29 7.41 -8.31 3.66
N PHE A 30 6.60 -7.56 2.91
CA PHE A 30 6.41 -7.82 1.48
C PHE A 30 6.12 -6.54 0.72
N HIS A 31 6.45 -6.55 -0.56
CA HIS A 31 6.09 -5.48 -1.49
C HIS A 31 4.68 -5.73 -2.04
N LEU A 32 3.85 -4.69 -2.00
CA LEU A 32 2.47 -4.72 -2.45
C LEU A 32 2.25 -3.66 -3.51
N GLU A 33 1.76 -4.08 -4.66
CA GLU A 33 1.34 -3.24 -5.78
C GLU A 33 -0.19 -3.22 -5.87
N PHE A 34 -0.74 -2.12 -6.36
CA PHE A 34 -2.17 -1.96 -6.59
C PHE A 34 -2.43 -0.81 -7.55
N ASN A 35 -3.60 -0.85 -8.18
CA ASN A 35 -4.07 0.18 -9.08
C ASN A 35 -4.92 1.19 -8.33
N ILE A 36 -4.69 2.48 -8.56
CA ILE A 36 -5.63 3.55 -8.19
C ILE A 36 -6.18 4.16 -9.47
N ASN A 37 -7.51 4.21 -9.58
CA ASN A 37 -8.21 4.80 -10.73
C ASN A 37 -9.26 5.82 -10.28
N GLU A 38 -9.59 6.76 -11.16
CA GLU A 38 -10.79 7.59 -11.00
C GLU A 38 -12.01 6.72 -11.36
N VAL A 39 -13.08 6.72 -10.55
CA VAL A 39 -14.27 5.88 -10.79
C VAL A 39 -14.93 6.15 -12.15
N SER A 40 -14.78 7.37 -12.67
CA SER A 40 -15.33 7.80 -13.96
C SER A 40 -14.35 7.69 -15.14
N ASP A 41 -13.12 7.23 -14.93
CA ASP A 41 -12.09 7.11 -15.97
C ASP A 41 -11.58 5.67 -16.03
N GLU A 42 -11.22 5.21 -17.23
CA GLU A 42 -10.55 3.92 -17.43
C GLU A 42 -9.05 4.00 -17.13
N ARG A 43 -8.51 5.22 -16.96
CA ARG A 43 -7.11 5.43 -16.60
C ARG A 43 -6.85 5.00 -15.15
N SER A 44 -5.88 4.11 -14.98
CA SER A 44 -5.33 3.70 -13.70
C SER A 44 -3.83 4.01 -13.65
N SER A 45 -3.35 4.23 -12.44
CA SER A 45 -1.93 4.34 -12.11
C SER A 45 -1.54 3.22 -11.16
N ILE A 46 -0.38 2.61 -11.38
CA ILE A 46 0.18 1.58 -10.49
C ILE A 46 0.92 2.26 -9.34
N PHE A 47 0.54 1.93 -8.12
CA PHE A 47 1.19 2.36 -6.90
C PHE A 47 1.72 1.14 -6.14
N SER A 48 2.73 1.36 -5.31
CA SER A 48 3.27 0.30 -4.47
C SER A 48 3.68 0.78 -3.09
N VAL A 49 3.67 -0.14 -2.12
CA VAL A 49 4.11 0.10 -0.75
C VAL A 49 4.71 -1.17 -0.17
N VAL A 50 5.69 -1.05 0.72
CA VAL A 50 6.12 -2.19 1.52
C VAL A 50 5.23 -2.31 2.74
N VAL A 51 4.57 -3.45 2.90
CA VAL A 51 3.80 -3.76 4.12
C VAL A 51 4.68 -4.50 5.09
N ALA A 52 4.78 -3.99 6.32
CA ALA A 52 5.67 -4.55 7.32
C ALA A 52 5.15 -4.32 8.75
N THR A 53 5.67 -5.10 9.69
CA THR A 53 5.48 -4.85 11.12
C THR A 53 6.65 -4.06 11.72
N PRO A 54 6.47 -3.37 12.86
CA PRO A 54 7.59 -2.75 13.56
C PRO A 54 8.71 -3.76 13.89
N TYR A 55 8.33 -5.00 14.23
CA TYR A 55 9.28 -6.06 14.53
C TYR A 55 10.10 -6.45 13.29
N SER A 56 9.46 -6.67 12.14
CA SER A 56 10.13 -7.09 10.91
C SER A 56 11.07 -6.01 10.36
N LEU A 57 10.72 -4.73 10.53
CA LEU A 57 11.55 -3.57 10.22
C LEU A 57 12.79 -3.50 11.12
N ASN A 58 12.62 -3.71 12.42
CA ASN A 58 13.74 -3.71 13.38
C ASN A 58 14.74 -4.84 13.08
N GLN A 59 14.25 -6.05 12.79
CA GLN A 59 15.11 -7.19 12.39
C GLN A 59 15.94 -6.87 11.15
N ARG A 60 15.35 -6.16 10.18
CA ARG A 60 16.02 -5.72 8.94
C ARG A 60 16.86 -4.45 9.11
N LYS A 61 16.86 -3.84 10.29
CA LYS A 61 17.52 -2.56 10.59
C LYS A 61 17.08 -1.42 9.66
N ILE A 62 15.81 -1.44 9.25
CA ILE A 62 15.23 -0.42 8.37
C ILE A 62 14.72 0.75 9.20
N ASN A 63 15.20 1.95 8.89
CA ASN A 63 14.67 3.19 9.44
C ASN A 63 13.68 3.82 8.43
N VAL A 64 12.40 3.68 8.71
CA VAL A 64 11.30 4.21 7.87
C VAL A 64 11.42 5.71 7.64
N LYS A 65 11.94 6.48 8.61
CA LYS A 65 12.05 7.95 8.50
C LYS A 65 13.07 8.43 7.47
N THR A 66 14.08 7.61 7.19
CA THR A 66 15.18 7.96 6.27
C THR A 66 15.13 7.16 4.97
N SER A 67 14.20 6.22 4.86
CA SER A 67 14.04 5.39 3.67
C SER A 67 13.36 6.17 2.56
N LYS A 68 13.81 5.94 1.32
CA LYS A 68 13.11 6.41 0.12
C LYS A 68 11.86 5.58 -0.16
N THR A 69 11.92 4.27 0.11
CA THR A 69 10.77 3.36 -0.01
C THR A 69 9.69 3.74 0.98
N LYS A 70 8.45 3.79 0.51
CA LYS A 70 7.26 3.99 1.36
C LYS A 70 6.84 2.69 2.06
N PHE A 71 6.41 2.83 3.32
CA PHE A 71 6.01 1.72 4.18
C PHE A 71 4.61 1.90 4.73
N LEU A 72 3.81 0.84 4.67
CA LEU A 72 2.58 0.69 5.42
C LEU A 72 2.87 -0.18 6.65
N VAL A 73 3.07 0.47 7.80
CA VAL A 73 3.37 -0.23 9.04
C VAL A 73 2.08 -0.66 9.73
N VAL A 74 1.93 -1.96 9.98
CA VAL A 74 0.79 -2.55 10.70
C VAL A 74 1.28 -3.43 11.84
N ASN A 75 0.48 -3.61 12.89
CA ASN A 75 0.94 -4.31 14.09
C ASN A 75 1.05 -5.82 13.88
N GLN A 76 0.09 -6.39 13.16
CA GLN A 76 -0.01 -7.81 12.84
C GLN A 76 -0.58 -7.99 11.43
N PHE A 77 -0.42 -9.18 10.87
CA PHE A 77 -0.95 -9.49 9.55
C PHE A 77 -2.47 -9.63 9.64
N ASP A 78 -3.16 -8.74 8.92
CA ASP A 78 -4.58 -8.82 8.63
C ASP A 78 -4.79 -8.20 7.25
N TRP A 79 -5.06 -9.05 6.25
CA TRP A 79 -5.21 -8.61 4.86
C TRP A 79 -6.36 -7.61 4.69
N ASN A 80 -7.46 -7.79 5.42
CA ASN A 80 -8.59 -6.87 5.37
C ASN A 80 -8.24 -5.53 6.03
N GLU A 81 -7.49 -5.53 7.12
CA GLU A 81 -6.98 -4.30 7.74
C GLU A 81 -6.06 -3.53 6.78
N ILE A 82 -5.16 -4.24 6.08
CA ILE A 82 -4.25 -3.67 5.08
C ILE A 82 -5.05 -3.01 3.95
N LYS A 83 -5.99 -3.75 3.32
CA LYS A 83 -6.89 -3.21 2.28
C LYS A 83 -7.66 -1.99 2.76
N ASN A 84 -8.19 -2.04 3.99
CA ASN A 84 -8.96 -0.92 4.56
C ASN A 84 -8.10 0.31 4.83
N LYS A 85 -6.84 0.14 5.26
CA LYS A 85 -5.91 1.27 5.44
C LYS A 85 -5.57 1.94 4.12
N ILE A 86 -5.23 1.16 3.08
CA ILE A 86 -4.93 1.68 1.75
C ILE A 86 -6.15 2.41 1.19
N LYS A 87 -7.34 1.81 1.29
CA LYS A 87 -8.59 2.44 0.88
C LYS A 87 -8.83 3.76 1.60
N ARG A 88 -8.66 3.83 2.92
CA ARG A 88 -8.86 5.07 3.69
C ARG A 88 -7.89 6.17 3.27
N ILE A 89 -6.60 5.86 3.09
CA ILE A 89 -5.60 6.81 2.59
C ILE A 89 -6.06 7.38 1.23
N THR A 90 -6.49 6.51 0.32
CA THR A 90 -6.98 6.91 -1.01
C THR A 90 -8.28 7.72 -0.93
N GLU A 91 -9.19 7.40 -0.01
CA GLU A 91 -10.45 8.13 0.21
C GLU A 91 -10.20 9.51 0.83
N ASP A 92 -9.24 9.65 1.75
CA ASP A 92 -8.86 10.93 2.37
C ASP A 92 -8.23 11.90 1.36
N CYS A 93 -7.65 11.39 0.28
CA CYS A 93 -7.07 12.20 -0.81
C CYS A 93 -8.12 12.80 -1.78
N GLN A 94 -9.42 12.48 -1.63
CA GLN A 94 -10.50 12.79 -2.59
C GLN A 94 -10.85 14.27 -2.83
N CYS A 95 -10.00 15.23 -2.45
CA CYS A 95 -10.28 16.64 -2.73
C CYS A 95 -10.08 17.04 -4.20
N ASP A 96 -9.24 16.36 -4.99
CA ASP A 96 -9.13 16.51 -6.45
C ASP A 96 -8.20 15.44 -7.05
N TYR A 97 -8.49 14.91 -8.25
CA TYR A 97 -7.53 14.02 -8.96
C TYR A 97 -6.24 14.79 -9.32
N SER A 98 -6.31 16.12 -9.41
CA SER A 98 -5.12 16.97 -9.52
C SER A 98 -4.15 16.84 -8.34
N ASN A 99 -4.59 16.27 -7.20
CA ASN A 99 -3.77 16.03 -6.02
C ASN A 99 -3.28 14.58 -5.90
N ILE A 100 -3.16 13.84 -7.02
CA ILE A 100 -2.57 12.49 -7.02
C ILE A 100 -1.16 12.47 -6.41
N GLU A 101 -0.45 13.60 -6.45
CA GLU A 101 0.85 13.81 -5.79
C GLU A 101 0.78 13.60 -4.27
N VAL A 102 -0.36 13.82 -3.62
CA VAL A 102 -0.54 13.56 -2.17
C VAL A 102 -0.41 12.07 -1.86
N LEU A 103 -0.73 11.18 -2.82
CA LEU A 103 -0.52 9.76 -2.65
C LEU A 103 0.97 9.39 -2.60
N LEU A 104 1.86 10.24 -3.13
CA LEU A 104 3.32 10.05 -3.08
C LEU A 104 3.89 10.21 -1.66
N ASP A 105 3.14 10.81 -0.73
CA ASP A 105 3.52 10.79 0.68
C ASP A 105 3.42 9.38 1.27
N TYR A 106 2.50 8.56 0.76
CA TYR A 106 2.12 7.25 1.30
C TYR A 106 2.61 6.07 0.48
N PHE A 107 2.68 6.22 -0.85
CA PHE A 107 2.93 5.15 -1.81
C PHE A 107 4.05 5.56 -2.78
N ASN A 108 4.76 4.58 -3.32
CA ASN A 108 5.65 4.79 -4.45
C ASN A 108 4.81 4.70 -5.73
N TRP A 109 5.12 5.50 -6.74
CA TRP A 109 4.42 5.50 -8.04
C TRP A 109 5.35 4.96 -9.12
N GLU A 110 4.84 4.14 -10.04
CA GLU A 110 5.66 3.47 -11.09
C GLU A 110 6.45 4.44 -11.98
N TYR A 111 6.01 5.69 -12.07
CA TYR A 111 6.64 6.72 -12.91
C TYR A 111 7.72 7.56 -12.20
N GLU A 112 8.03 7.29 -10.92
CA GLU A 112 9.14 7.90 -10.15
C GLU A 112 10.33 6.95 -9.96
#